data_AF-D3RUC8-F1
#
_entry.id   AF-D3RUC8-F1
#
_cell.length_a   1.000
_cell.length_b   1.000
_cell.length_c   1.000
_cell.angle_alpha   90.00
_cell.angle_beta   90.00
_cell.angle_gamma   90.00
#
_symmetry.space_group_name_H-M   'P 1'
#
loop_
_entity.id
_entity.type
_entity.pdbx_description
1 polymer ?
#
loop_
_entity_poly.entity_id
_entity_poly.type
_entity_poly.pdbx_seq_one_letter_code
_entity_poly.pdbx_strand_id
1 'polypeptide(L)'
;MNAQLTPSFTRTSAALALILGAALIGATTAQAQPGMGGPGGPAMDIGSKVEYMTKQLDLTPEQQEQVRAILEKTRQEQMRLRQENRAQIDALLTEEQKAKRTERQLKAVNRQVERLTDRLDLTDEQADQLKALFTEQRQSRALSRDQMHERMAAILTADQLAEFEQGRGRGPGGHGRGGCPGY
;
A
#
# COMPACT_ATOMS: atom_id res chain seq x y z
N MET A 1 34.25 -19.78 65.57
CA MET A 1 34.58 -19.42 64.18
C MET A 1 33.27 -19.05 63.49
N ASN A 2 33.28 -17.88 62.85
CA ASN A 2 32.14 -17.10 62.38
C ASN A 2 31.53 -17.58 61.05
N ALA A 3 30.38 -16.94 60.74
CA ALA A 3 29.79 -16.64 59.44
C ALA A 3 28.66 -17.60 58.99
N GLN A 4 27.38 -17.27 59.24
CA GLN A 4 26.51 -16.22 58.66
C GLN A 4 25.71 -16.70 57.45
N LEU A 5 24.39 -16.72 57.66
CA LEU A 5 23.31 -16.86 56.68
C LEU A 5 23.32 -15.67 55.71
N THR A 6 23.14 -15.94 54.41
CA THR A 6 22.73 -14.94 53.43
C THR A 6 21.51 -15.43 52.64
N PRO A 7 20.36 -14.74 52.71
CA PRO A 7 19.32 -14.83 51.70
C PRO A 7 19.61 -13.79 50.61
N SER A 8 19.78 -14.23 49.36
CA SER A 8 19.96 -13.33 48.22
C SER A 8 18.67 -13.18 47.41
N PHE A 9 18.03 -12.03 47.64
CA PHE A 9 17.31 -11.17 46.70
C PHE A 9 16.34 -11.81 45.70
N THR A 10 15.06 -11.80 46.09
CA THR A 10 13.90 -11.67 45.21
C THR A 10 14.14 -10.58 44.17
N ARG A 11 14.22 -10.99 42.89
CA ARG A 11 14.23 -10.07 41.75
C ARG A 11 12.85 -9.41 41.66
N THR A 12 12.77 -8.19 42.16
CA THR A 12 11.67 -7.26 41.91
C THR A 12 11.65 -6.93 40.41
N SER A 13 10.80 -7.60 39.64
CA SER A 13 10.47 -7.18 38.29
C SER A 13 9.75 -5.83 38.38
N ALA A 14 10.46 -4.76 38.05
CA ALA A 14 9.90 -3.42 37.95
C ALA A 14 8.83 -3.40 36.85
N ALA A 15 7.57 -3.27 37.25
CA ALA A 15 6.47 -2.98 36.36
C ALA A 15 6.57 -1.52 35.90
N LEU A 16 7.07 -1.30 34.68
CA LEU A 16 6.99 -0.02 34.01
C LEU A 16 5.60 0.12 33.38
N ALA A 17 4.67 0.66 34.17
CA ALA A 17 3.37 1.10 33.69
C ALA A 17 3.54 2.39 32.86
N LEU A 18 3.55 2.25 31.53
CA LEU A 18 3.45 3.38 30.62
C LEU A 18 1.98 3.78 30.47
N ILE A 19 1.53 4.68 31.34
CA ILE A 19 0.28 5.41 31.17
C ILE A 19 0.53 6.50 30.14
N LEU A 20 0.08 6.29 28.90
CA LEU A 20 0.00 7.35 27.89
C LEU A 20 -1.44 7.85 27.80
N GLY A 21 -1.80 8.68 28.79
CA GLY A 21 -2.91 9.60 28.68
C GLY A 21 -2.43 10.85 27.93
N ALA A 22 -2.96 11.09 26.73
CA ALA A 22 -2.81 12.36 26.04
C ALA A 22 -4.16 12.76 25.42
N ALA A 23 -4.98 13.43 26.23
CA ALA A 23 -5.99 14.35 25.74
C ALA A 23 -5.28 15.67 25.41
N LEU A 24 -5.15 16.00 24.13
CA LEU A 24 -4.76 17.33 23.67
C LEU A 24 -5.59 17.69 22.45
N ILE A 25 -6.66 18.43 22.72
CA ILE A 25 -7.37 19.27 21.74
C ILE A 25 -6.43 20.44 21.45
N GLY A 26 -5.89 20.50 20.25
CA GLY A 26 -5.07 21.61 19.78
C GLY A 26 -5.15 21.66 18.26
N ALA A 27 -5.94 22.59 17.73
CA ALA A 27 -5.97 22.90 16.31
C ALA A 27 -4.66 23.60 15.93
N THR A 28 -3.62 22.82 15.64
CA THR A 28 -2.43 23.30 14.96
C THR A 28 -2.69 23.22 13.46
N THR A 29 -2.74 24.37 12.81
CA THR A 29 -2.64 24.51 11.35
C THR A 29 -1.27 23.98 10.91
N ALA A 30 -1.21 22.67 10.65
CA ALA A 30 -0.04 22.05 10.04
C ALA A 30 0.15 22.67 8.65
N GLN A 31 1.18 23.49 8.51
CA GLN A 31 1.70 23.85 7.20
C GLN A 31 2.13 22.54 6.53
N ALA A 32 1.45 22.20 5.44
CA ALA A 32 1.80 21.05 4.62
C ALA A 32 3.19 21.29 4.02
N GLN A 33 4.21 20.78 4.71
CA GLN A 33 5.55 20.67 4.16
C GLN A 33 5.47 19.72 2.96
N PRO A 34 5.96 20.10 1.76
CA PRO A 34 5.95 19.22 0.61
C PRO A 34 6.76 17.98 0.95
N GLY A 35 6.06 16.88 1.23
CA GLY A 35 6.69 15.61 1.51
C GLY A 35 7.55 15.20 0.31
N MET A 36 8.83 14.92 0.56
CA MET A 36 9.76 14.23 -0.33
C MET A 36 9.33 12.75 -0.53
N GLY A 37 8.08 12.54 -0.96
CA GLY A 37 7.50 11.24 -1.25
C GLY A 37 6.96 11.26 -2.67
N GLY A 38 7.83 10.95 -3.64
CA GLY A 38 7.46 10.91 -5.05
C GLY A 38 6.28 9.98 -5.33
N PRO A 39 5.40 10.30 -6.28
CA PRO A 39 4.27 9.47 -6.65
C PRO A 39 4.77 8.24 -7.41
N GLY A 40 4.90 7.07 -6.77
CA GLY A 40 5.21 5.86 -7.55
C GLY A 40 5.64 4.58 -6.84
N GLY A 41 5.89 4.58 -5.53
CA GLY A 41 6.22 3.35 -4.81
C GLY A 41 5.01 2.40 -4.72
N PRO A 42 5.17 1.08 -4.93
CA PRO A 42 4.12 0.11 -4.60
C PRO A 42 3.75 0.28 -3.12
N ALA A 43 2.47 0.53 -2.84
CA ALA A 43 2.01 0.56 -1.45
C ALA A 43 2.20 -0.84 -0.86
N MET A 44 3.04 -0.94 0.17
CA MET A 44 3.19 -2.18 0.94
C MET A 44 1.88 -2.50 1.66
N ASP A 45 1.55 -3.78 1.79
CA ASP A 45 0.45 -4.20 2.66
C ASP A 45 0.79 -3.93 4.13
N ILE A 46 -0.23 -3.92 4.98
CA ILE A 46 -0.08 -3.57 6.39
C ILE A 46 0.77 -4.61 7.13
N GLY A 47 0.63 -5.89 6.80
CA GLY A 47 1.43 -6.98 7.36
C GLY A 47 2.91 -6.79 7.07
N SER A 48 3.28 -6.62 5.80
CA SER A 48 4.66 -6.35 5.39
C SER A 48 5.23 -5.10 6.04
N LYS A 49 4.41 -4.05 6.21
CA LYS A 49 4.84 -2.82 6.88
C LYS A 49 5.11 -3.04 8.37
N VAL A 50 4.24 -3.78 9.07
CA VAL A 50 4.45 -4.14 10.49
C VAL A 50 5.68 -5.03 10.63
N GLU A 51 5.87 -6.02 9.76
CA GLU A 51 7.04 -6.89 9.77
C GLU A 51 8.33 -6.09 9.56
N TYR A 52 8.33 -5.16 8.60
CA TYR A 52 9.45 -4.26 8.36
C TYR A 52 9.78 -3.42 9.60
N MET A 53 8.77 -2.79 10.22
CA MET A 53 8.95 -2.01 11.45
C MET A 53 9.43 -2.88 12.61
N THR A 54 8.94 -4.11 12.71
CA THR A 54 9.37 -5.09 13.73
C THR A 54 10.84 -5.40 13.58
N LYS A 55 11.34 -5.65 12.37
CA LYS A 55 12.77 -5.93 12.13
C LYS A 55 13.68 -4.73 12.40
N GLN A 56 13.17 -3.50 12.29
CA GLN A 56 13.96 -2.27 12.47
C GLN A 56 13.93 -1.74 13.90
N LEU A 57 12.86 -2.03 14.64
CA LEU A 57 12.58 -1.44 15.96
C LEU A 57 12.37 -2.50 17.05
N ASP A 58 12.52 -3.78 16.71
CA ASP A 58 12.34 -4.95 17.59
C ASP A 58 11.01 -4.91 18.36
N LEU A 59 9.92 -4.68 17.62
CA LEU A 59 8.58 -4.52 18.21
C LEU A 59 8.09 -5.80 18.90
N THR A 60 7.58 -5.67 20.13
CA THR A 60 6.91 -6.78 20.85
C THR A 60 5.60 -7.17 20.15
N PRO A 61 5.05 -8.37 20.42
CA PRO A 61 3.76 -8.79 19.85
C PRO A 61 2.63 -7.78 20.10
N GLU A 62 2.57 -7.21 21.30
CA GLU A 62 1.56 -6.22 21.68
C GLU A 62 1.75 -4.91 20.91
N GLN A 63 3.01 -4.47 20.72
CA GLN A 63 3.31 -3.29 19.90
C GLN A 63 2.97 -3.51 18.43
N GLN A 64 3.23 -4.70 17.89
CA GLN A 64 2.85 -5.05 16.52
C GLN A 64 1.35 -4.98 16.30
N GLU A 65 0.55 -5.48 17.25
CA GLU A 65 -0.91 -5.40 17.20
C GLU A 65 -1.40 -3.95 17.23
N GLN A 66 -0.85 -3.12 18.13
CA GLN A 66 -1.19 -1.69 18.19
C GLN A 66 -0.83 -0.95 16.90
N VAL A 67 0.35 -1.19 16.34
CA VAL A 67 0.78 -0.57 15.07
C VAL A 67 -0.12 -1.04 13.93
N ARG A 68 -0.47 -2.33 13.88
CA ARG A 68 -1.40 -2.87 12.87
C ARG A 68 -2.75 -2.16 12.93
N ALA A 69 -3.34 -2.03 14.12
CA ALA A 69 -4.61 -1.34 14.31
C ALA A 69 -4.56 0.13 13.87
N ILE A 70 -3.46 0.85 14.20
CA ILE A 70 -3.26 2.24 13.75
C ILE A 70 -3.18 2.33 12.24
N LEU A 71 -2.41 1.45 11.59
CA LEU A 71 -2.26 1.42 10.13
C LEU A 71 -3.56 1.08 9.40
N GLU A 72 -4.36 0.14 9.93
CA GLU A 72 -5.66 -0.22 9.38
C GLU A 72 -6.64 0.95 9.43
N LYS A 73 -6.77 1.57 10.62
CA LYS A 73 -7.59 2.77 10.79
C LYS A 73 -7.14 3.91 9.86
N THR A 74 -5.84 4.14 9.76
CA THR A 74 -5.27 5.17 8.88
C THR A 74 -5.60 4.88 7.41
N ARG A 75 -5.49 3.61 6.98
CA ARG A 75 -5.83 3.20 5.61
C ARG A 75 -7.31 3.44 5.30
N GLN A 76 -8.20 3.08 6.21
CA GLN A 76 -9.65 3.30 6.05
C GLN A 76 -9.98 4.79 5.91
N GLU A 77 -9.41 5.62 6.78
CA GLU A 77 -9.63 7.06 6.74
C GLU A 77 -9.08 7.70 5.46
N GLN A 78 -7.88 7.29 5.03
CA GLN A 78 -7.33 7.74 3.75
C GLN A 78 -8.19 7.31 2.56
N MET A 79 -8.78 6.11 2.58
CA MET A 79 -9.70 5.67 1.52
C MET A 79 -10.96 6.54 1.49
N ARG A 80 -11.56 6.82 2.66
CA ARG A 80 -12.72 7.71 2.79
C ARG A 80 -12.42 9.10 2.22
N LEU A 81 -11.32 9.73 2.68
CA LEU A 81 -10.90 11.05 2.19
C LEU A 81 -10.65 11.07 0.68
N ARG A 82 -10.05 10.02 0.11
CA ARG A 82 -9.84 9.92 -1.34
C ARG A 82 -11.17 9.84 -2.10
N GLN A 83 -12.17 9.13 -1.58
CA GLN A 83 -13.48 9.04 -2.20
C GLN A 83 -14.21 10.39 -2.15
N GLU A 84 -14.18 11.06 -1.00
CA GLU A 84 -14.78 12.39 -0.83
C GLU A 84 -14.14 13.43 -1.73
N ASN A 85 -12.81 13.54 -1.72
CA ASN A 85 -12.09 14.47 -2.58
C ASN A 85 -12.38 14.19 -4.06
N ARG A 86 -12.51 12.93 -4.45
CA ARG A 86 -12.88 12.57 -5.82
C ARG A 86 -14.30 13.04 -6.17
N ALA A 87 -15.28 12.79 -5.30
CA ALA A 87 -16.65 13.23 -5.53
C ALA A 87 -16.72 14.77 -5.67
N GLN A 88 -15.98 15.49 -4.83
CA GLN A 88 -15.86 16.95 -4.92
C GLN A 88 -15.21 17.39 -6.24
N ILE A 89 -14.11 16.76 -6.66
CA ILE A 89 -13.50 17.05 -7.96
C ILE A 89 -14.47 16.74 -9.10
N ASP A 90 -15.13 15.58 -9.08
CA ASP A 90 -16.06 15.16 -10.13
C ASP A 90 -17.25 16.13 -10.26
N ALA A 91 -17.68 16.76 -9.16
CA ALA A 91 -18.71 17.80 -9.16
C ALA A 91 -18.26 19.13 -9.78
N LEU A 92 -16.95 19.41 -9.79
CA LEU A 92 -16.38 20.63 -10.39
C LEU A 92 -16.07 20.49 -11.89
N LEU A 93 -16.03 19.25 -12.40
CA LEU A 93 -15.71 19.01 -13.81
C LEU A 93 -16.92 19.24 -14.72
N THR A 94 -16.66 19.87 -15.86
CA THR A 94 -17.63 19.92 -16.96
C THR A 94 -17.77 18.56 -17.64
N GLU A 95 -18.85 18.36 -18.39
CA GLU A 95 -19.05 17.11 -19.15
C GLU A 95 -17.93 16.84 -20.17
N GLU A 96 -17.41 17.88 -20.82
CA GLU A 96 -16.26 17.76 -21.72
C GLU A 96 -14.99 17.32 -20.96
N GLN A 97 -14.74 17.86 -19.77
CA GLN A 97 -13.60 17.47 -18.94
C GLN A 97 -13.74 16.04 -18.42
N LYS A 98 -14.96 15.61 -18.07
CA LYS A 98 -15.27 14.21 -17.70
C LYS A 98 -15.01 13.29 -18.88
N ALA A 99 -15.47 13.63 -20.07
CA ALA A 99 -15.22 12.86 -21.30
C ALA A 99 -13.72 12.71 -21.57
N LYS A 100 -12.96 13.81 -21.50
CA LYS A 100 -11.50 13.81 -21.68
C LYS A 100 -10.78 12.95 -20.63
N ARG A 101 -11.26 12.96 -19.39
CA ARG A 101 -10.73 12.09 -18.34
C ARG A 101 -11.01 10.61 -18.65
N THR A 102 -12.22 10.28 -19.08
CA THR A 102 -12.60 8.91 -19.48
C THR A 102 -11.76 8.41 -20.65
N GLU A 103 -11.56 9.25 -21.68
CA GLU A 103 -10.70 8.93 -22.83
C GLU A 103 -9.26 8.62 -22.39
N ARG A 104 -8.69 9.46 -21.52
CA ARG A 104 -7.34 9.23 -20.97
C ARG A 104 -7.26 7.93 -20.16
N GLN A 105 -8.31 7.61 -19.39
CA GLN A 105 -8.37 6.37 -18.64
C GLN A 105 -8.42 5.16 -19.56
N LEU A 106 -9.26 5.18 -20.60
CA LEU A 106 -9.34 4.11 -21.60
C LEU A 106 -8.00 3.92 -22.33
N LYS A 107 -7.34 5.02 -22.74
CA LYS A 107 -6.01 4.95 -23.36
C LYS A 107 -4.95 4.34 -22.43
N ALA A 108 -5.06 4.56 -21.12
CA ALA A 108 -4.16 3.95 -20.15
C ALA A 108 -4.46 2.46 -19.93
N VAL A 109 -5.74 2.06 -19.96
CA VAL A 109 -6.16 0.65 -19.89
C VAL A 109 -5.68 -0.09 -21.13
N ASN A 110 -5.93 0.43 -22.33
CA ASN A 110 -5.50 -0.21 -23.58
C ASN A 110 -3.99 -0.46 -23.57
N ARG A 111 -3.19 0.56 -23.25
CA ARG A 111 -1.73 0.40 -23.13
C ARG A 111 -1.29 -0.59 -22.07
N GLN A 112 -2.07 -0.76 -21.00
CA GLN A 112 -1.79 -1.74 -19.97
C GLN A 112 -2.10 -3.16 -20.46
N VAL A 113 -3.22 -3.34 -21.17
CA VAL A 113 -3.63 -4.62 -21.75
C VAL A 113 -2.66 -5.02 -22.86
N GLU A 114 -2.31 -4.13 -23.79
CA GLU A 114 -1.31 -4.38 -24.84
C GLU A 114 0.00 -4.96 -24.27
N ARG A 115 0.55 -4.33 -23.23
CA ARG A 115 1.77 -4.84 -22.58
C ARG A 115 1.60 -6.20 -21.91
N LEU A 116 0.39 -6.51 -21.44
CA LEU A 116 0.10 -7.82 -20.85
C LEU A 116 -0.12 -8.87 -21.94
N THR A 117 -0.75 -8.49 -23.06
CA THR A 117 -0.88 -9.31 -24.25
C THR A 117 0.49 -9.71 -24.78
N ASP A 118 1.39 -8.75 -24.97
CA ASP A 118 2.75 -9.01 -25.45
C ASP A 118 3.59 -9.85 -24.48
N ARG A 119 3.31 -9.76 -23.17
CA ARG A 119 4.08 -10.46 -22.15
C ARG A 119 3.58 -11.87 -21.89
N LEU A 120 2.27 -12.06 -21.87
CA LEU A 120 1.63 -13.30 -21.46
C LEU A 120 1.03 -14.07 -22.65
N ASP A 121 1.27 -13.61 -23.88
CA ASP A 121 0.67 -14.11 -25.11
C ASP A 121 -0.84 -14.32 -24.97
N LEU A 122 -1.55 -13.25 -24.57
CA LEU A 122 -2.99 -13.31 -24.33
C LEU A 122 -3.77 -13.51 -25.65
N THR A 123 -4.85 -14.29 -25.59
CA THR A 123 -5.82 -14.34 -26.69
C THR A 123 -6.62 -13.03 -26.76
N ASP A 124 -7.23 -12.76 -27.91
CA ASP A 124 -8.10 -11.58 -28.09
C ASP A 124 -9.23 -11.55 -27.05
N GLU A 125 -9.83 -12.70 -26.75
CA GLU A 125 -10.89 -12.83 -25.74
C GLU A 125 -10.37 -12.52 -24.33
N GLN A 126 -9.20 -13.03 -23.96
CA GLN A 126 -8.57 -12.72 -22.67
C GLN A 126 -8.23 -11.23 -22.55
N ALA A 127 -7.72 -10.63 -23.63
CA ALA A 127 -7.40 -9.21 -23.67
C ALA A 127 -8.65 -8.33 -23.48
N ASP A 128 -9.76 -8.68 -24.12
CA ASP A 128 -11.04 -7.99 -23.96
C ASP A 128 -11.60 -8.12 -22.53
N GLN A 129 -11.52 -9.31 -21.93
CA GLN A 129 -11.92 -9.54 -20.55
C GLN A 129 -11.07 -8.72 -19.56
N LEU A 130 -9.74 -8.67 -19.74
CA LEU A 130 -8.87 -7.84 -18.92
C LEU A 130 -9.13 -6.34 -19.12
N LYS A 131 -9.41 -5.91 -20.34
CA LYS A 131 -9.78 -4.52 -20.65
C LYS A 131 -11.05 -4.11 -19.93
N ALA A 132 -12.07 -4.97 -19.93
CA ALA A 132 -13.31 -4.75 -19.18
C ALA A 132 -13.01 -4.66 -17.68
N LEU A 133 -12.26 -5.62 -17.12
CA LEU A 133 -11.88 -5.66 -15.71
C LEU A 133 -11.11 -4.40 -15.27
N PHE A 134 -10.10 -3.97 -16.04
CA PHE A 134 -9.33 -2.77 -15.70
C PHE A 134 -10.13 -1.48 -15.88
N THR A 135 -11.07 -1.45 -16.82
CA THR A 135 -11.99 -0.31 -16.99
C THR A 135 -12.92 -0.19 -15.78
N GLU A 136 -13.55 -1.29 -15.38
CA GLU A 136 -14.39 -1.37 -14.18
C GLU A 136 -13.60 -0.94 -12.94
N GLN A 137 -12.37 -1.46 -12.77
CA GLN A 137 -11.54 -1.12 -11.62
C GLN A 137 -11.15 0.37 -11.60
N ARG A 138 -10.92 1.01 -12.75
CA ARG A 138 -10.63 2.45 -12.78
C ARG A 138 -11.86 3.31 -12.50
N GLN A 139 -13.03 2.87 -12.96
CA GLN A 139 -14.28 3.57 -12.76
C GLN A 139 -14.74 3.47 -11.31
N SER A 140 -14.90 2.25 -10.81
CA SER A 140 -15.42 1.97 -9.46
C SER A 140 -14.35 2.12 -8.37
N ARG A 141 -13.10 1.71 -8.63
CA ARG A 141 -12.02 1.54 -7.63
C ARG A 141 -12.47 0.81 -6.35
N ALA A 142 -13.55 0.04 -6.46
CA ALA A 142 -14.14 -0.68 -5.34
C ALA A 142 -13.47 -2.05 -5.15
N LEU A 143 -12.85 -2.59 -6.21
CA LEU A 143 -12.23 -3.90 -6.11
C LEU A 143 -10.94 -3.78 -5.30
N SER A 144 -10.87 -4.59 -4.25
CA SER A 144 -9.62 -4.78 -3.51
C SER A 144 -8.55 -5.37 -4.42
N ARG A 145 -7.29 -5.30 -4.00
CA ARG A 145 -6.19 -5.95 -4.71
C ARG A 145 -6.43 -7.46 -4.86
N ASP A 146 -7.05 -8.07 -3.86
CA ASP A 146 -7.30 -9.51 -3.81
C ASP A 146 -8.45 -9.88 -4.76
N GLN A 147 -9.53 -9.09 -4.77
CA GLN A 147 -10.62 -9.26 -5.75
C GLN A 147 -10.13 -9.06 -7.19
N MET A 148 -9.23 -8.10 -7.40
CA MET A 148 -8.59 -7.93 -8.70
C MET A 148 -7.76 -9.15 -9.10
N HIS A 149 -7.05 -9.74 -8.16
CA HIS A 149 -6.23 -10.92 -8.41
C HIS A 149 -7.08 -12.15 -8.71
N GLU A 150 -8.13 -12.40 -7.93
CA GLU A 150 -9.11 -13.47 -8.15
C GLU A 150 -9.75 -13.38 -9.54
N ARG A 151 -10.23 -12.19 -9.92
CA ARG A 151 -10.83 -11.98 -11.25
C ARG A 151 -9.83 -12.16 -12.39
N MET A 152 -8.57 -11.78 -12.21
CA MET A 152 -7.52 -12.03 -13.20
C MET A 152 -7.18 -13.52 -13.30
N ALA A 153 -7.12 -14.23 -12.18
CA ALA A 153 -6.86 -15.67 -12.16
C ALA A 153 -7.94 -16.48 -12.90
N ALA A 154 -9.17 -15.97 -12.97
CA ALA A 154 -10.24 -16.57 -13.76
C ALA A 154 -10.09 -16.37 -15.28
N ILE A 155 -9.34 -15.36 -15.71
CA ILE A 155 -9.13 -15.01 -17.13
C ILE A 155 -7.86 -15.64 -17.67
N LEU A 156 -6.80 -15.67 -16.84
CA LEU A 156 -5.48 -16.17 -17.21
C LEU A 156 -5.39 -17.69 -17.01
N THR A 157 -4.59 -18.35 -17.85
CA THR A 157 -4.15 -19.73 -17.57
C THR A 157 -3.22 -19.77 -16.37
N ALA A 158 -3.00 -20.97 -15.80
CA ALA A 158 -2.10 -21.14 -14.66
C ALA A 158 -0.67 -20.63 -14.95
N ASP A 159 -0.15 -20.92 -16.14
CA ASP A 159 1.20 -20.49 -16.56
C ASP A 159 1.27 -18.97 -16.74
N GLN A 160 0.26 -18.38 -17.40
CA GLN A 160 0.17 -16.92 -17.57
C GLN A 160 0.02 -16.19 -16.23
N LEU A 161 -0.73 -16.76 -15.28
CA LEU A 161 -0.89 -16.19 -13.95
C LEU A 161 0.43 -16.24 -13.18
N ALA A 162 1.16 -17.36 -13.24
CA ALA A 162 2.46 -17.50 -12.60
C ALA A 162 3.48 -16.49 -13.17
N GLU A 163 3.51 -16.30 -14.49
CA GLU A 163 4.36 -15.27 -15.12
C GLU A 163 3.94 -13.86 -14.71
N PHE A 164 2.63 -13.61 -14.66
CA PHE A 164 2.10 -12.33 -14.23
C PHE A 164 2.54 -11.95 -12.81
N GLU A 165 2.54 -12.92 -11.89
CA GLU A 165 2.98 -12.76 -10.51
C GLU A 165 4.49 -12.55 -10.39
N GLN A 166 5.29 -13.28 -11.16
CA GLN A 166 6.75 -13.08 -11.21
C GLN A 166 7.11 -11.66 -11.66
N GLY A 167 6.35 -11.09 -12.59
CA GLY A 167 6.52 -9.72 -13.06
C GLY A 167 6.11 -8.63 -12.05
N ARG A 168 5.36 -8.95 -10.98
CA ARG A 168 4.90 -7.96 -9.98
C ARG A 168 5.99 -7.51 -9.00
N GLY A 169 7.08 -8.27 -8.87
CA GLY A 169 8.20 -7.95 -7.96
C GLY A 169 9.33 -7.14 -8.60
N ARG A 170 9.38 -7.03 -9.92
CA ARG A 170 10.49 -6.42 -10.66
C ARG A 170 10.06 -5.07 -11.24
N GLY A 171 9.97 -4.06 -10.39
CA GLY A 171 9.70 -2.68 -10.85
C GLY A 171 10.84 -2.15 -11.73
N PRO A 172 10.56 -1.26 -12.70
CA PRO A 172 11.55 -0.67 -13.61
C PRO A 172 12.47 0.38 -12.95
N GLY A 173 12.87 0.16 -11.69
CA GLY A 173 13.77 1.03 -10.92
C GLY A 173 14.90 0.29 -10.21
N GLY A 174 15.04 -1.02 -10.42
CA GLY A 174 16.08 -1.85 -9.80
C GLY A 174 17.36 -1.95 -10.62
N HIS A 175 17.90 -0.84 -11.14
CA HIS A 175 19.24 -0.82 -11.75
C HIS A 175 20.13 0.19 -11.03
N GLY A 176 21.11 -0.35 -10.30
CA GLY A 176 22.45 0.21 -10.16
C GLY A 176 22.58 1.58 -9.51
N ARG A 177 22.97 1.59 -8.24
CA ARG A 177 23.97 2.55 -7.76
C ARG A 177 25.15 2.55 -8.74
N GLY A 178 25.34 3.65 -9.47
CA GLY A 178 26.51 3.91 -10.31
C GLY A 178 26.75 5.42 -10.30
N GLY A 179 27.90 5.84 -9.78
CA GLY A 179 28.13 7.18 -9.26
C GLY A 179 28.02 8.33 -10.26
N CYS A 180 27.47 9.45 -9.79
CA CYS A 180 27.79 10.74 -10.37
C CYS A 180 29.21 11.14 -9.89
N PRO A 181 30.15 11.44 -10.80
CA PRO A 181 31.40 12.07 -10.44
C PRO A 181 31.14 13.52 -10.05
N GLY A 182 31.67 13.92 -8.90
CA GLY A 182 31.72 15.32 -8.50
C GLY A 182 32.60 16.10 -9.47
N TYR A 183 32.06 17.23 -9.94
CA TYR A 183 32.80 18.40 -10.40
C TYR A 183 32.19 19.62 -9.74
#